data_AF-A0A9X2Y766-F1
#
_entry.id   AF-A0A9X2Y766-F1
#
_cell.length_a   1.000
_cell.length_b   1.000
_cell.length_c   1.000
_cell.angle_alpha   90.00
_cell.angle_beta   90.00
_cell.angle_gamma   90.00
#
_symmetry.space_group_name_H-M   'P 1'
#
loop_
_entity.id
_entity.type
_entity.pdbx_description
1 polymer ?
#
loop_
_entity_poly.entity_id
_entity_poly.type
_entity_poly.pdbx_seq_one_letter_code
_entity_poly.pdbx_strand_id
1 'polypeptide(L)'
;AALLDASSGKKAMSRIDWGSVLLVGGIITYVGVLTDMGVVDLLGEGAVHLGSPLVAAILLCAAAALISAFASTTGMLAALVPLALPLIADGGIPGWALICAIGVCASIVDVSPFSTVGATYVATTVDEEARPRMTKLLTRWGLSMVVLGPIVLTLVLILPGMAFS
;
A
#
# COMPACT_ATOMS: atom_id res chain seq x y z
N ALA A 1 -13.98 -15.49 -26.39
CA ALA A 1 -13.87 -14.84 -27.71
C ALA A 1 -12.41 -14.54 -28.11
N ALA A 2 -11.62 -13.86 -27.27
CA ALA A 2 -10.22 -13.50 -27.60
C ALA A 2 -9.24 -14.69 -27.77
N LEU A 3 -9.53 -15.85 -27.19
CA LEU A 3 -8.69 -17.07 -27.32
C LEU A 3 -8.86 -17.80 -28.66
N LEU A 4 -9.94 -17.54 -29.40
CA LEU A 4 -10.27 -18.24 -30.66
C LEU A 4 -10.04 -17.37 -31.90
N ASP A 5 -9.82 -16.06 -31.72
CA ASP A 5 -9.60 -15.10 -32.79
C ASP A 5 -8.37 -14.23 -32.49
N ALA A 6 -7.29 -14.49 -33.21
CA ALA A 6 -6.01 -13.80 -33.07
C ALA A 6 -6.12 -12.28 -33.30
N SER A 7 -7.09 -11.83 -34.11
CA SER A 7 -7.30 -10.40 -34.36
C SER A 7 -7.91 -9.68 -33.15
N SER A 8 -8.84 -10.35 -32.46
CA SER A 8 -9.41 -9.90 -31.19
C SER A 8 -8.38 -9.91 -30.06
N GLY A 9 -7.50 -10.93 -30.00
CA GLY A 9 -6.39 -10.96 -29.05
C GLY A 9 -5.41 -9.80 -29.24
N LYS A 10 -5.04 -9.49 -30.50
CA LYS A 10 -4.12 -8.38 -30.82
C LYS A 10 -4.72 -7.01 -30.45
N LYS A 11 -6.04 -6.83 -30.64
CA LYS A 11 -6.77 -5.63 -30.18
C LYS A 11 -6.89 -5.55 -28.65
N ALA A 12 -6.98 -6.69 -27.95
CA ALA A 12 -6.98 -6.70 -26.50
C ALA A 12 -5.61 -6.28 -25.92
N MET A 13 -4.50 -6.69 -26.55
CA MET A 13 -3.15 -6.33 -26.09
C MET A 13 -2.87 -4.82 -26.13
N SER A 14 -3.47 -4.08 -27.06
CA SER A 14 -3.34 -2.61 -27.10
C SER A 14 -4.21 -1.89 -26.07
N ARG A 15 -5.10 -2.60 -25.36
CA ARG A 15 -5.93 -2.10 -24.26
C ARG A 15 -5.29 -2.36 -22.89
N ILE A 16 -4.21 -3.14 -22.85
CA ILE A 16 -3.46 -3.40 -21.62
C ILE A 16 -2.60 -2.17 -21.33
N ASP A 17 -2.72 -1.65 -20.11
CA ASP A 17 -1.80 -0.63 -19.60
C ASP A 17 -0.46 -1.28 -19.21
N TRP A 18 0.43 -1.40 -20.19
CA TRP A 18 1.76 -1.98 -20.01
C TRP A 18 2.63 -1.19 -19.03
N GLY A 19 2.36 0.11 -18.85
CA GLY A 19 3.04 0.93 -17.85
C GLY A 19 2.76 0.44 -16.44
N SER A 20 1.48 0.20 -16.12
CA SER A 20 1.07 -0.39 -14.84
C SER A 20 1.64 -1.79 -14.62
N VAL A 21 1.66 -2.65 -15.65
CA VAL A 21 2.21 -4.01 -15.56
C VAL A 21 3.72 -3.99 -15.26
N LEU A 22 4.48 -3.17 -15.98
CA LEU A 22 5.92 -3.03 -15.76
C LEU A 22 6.25 -2.41 -14.40
N LEU A 23 5.45 -1.44 -13.95
CA LEU A 23 5.60 -0.84 -12.62
C LEU A 23 5.39 -1.87 -11.52
N VAL A 24 4.30 -2.66 -11.58
CA VAL A 24 4.03 -3.73 -10.60
C VAL A 24 5.13 -4.79 -10.64
N GLY A 25 5.56 -5.21 -11.83
CA GLY A 25 6.68 -6.14 -11.99
C GLY A 25 7.97 -5.61 -11.36
N GLY A 26 8.32 -4.35 -11.61
CA GLY A 26 9.50 -3.70 -11.03
C GLY A 26 9.44 -3.59 -9.50
N ILE A 27 8.28 -3.28 -8.93
CA ILE A 27 8.08 -3.26 -7.47
C ILE A 27 8.25 -4.66 -6.88
N ILE A 28 7.66 -5.70 -7.49
CA ILE A 28 7.81 -7.09 -7.02
C ILE A 28 9.28 -7.53 -7.08
N THR A 29 9.99 -7.21 -8.17
CA THR A 29 11.43 -7.48 -8.30
C THR A 29 12.24 -6.73 -7.23
N TYR A 30 11.97 -5.45 -7.01
CA TYR A 30 12.65 -4.64 -6.01
C TYR A 30 12.41 -5.16 -4.58
N VAL A 31 11.17 -5.52 -4.24
CA VAL A 31 10.84 -6.16 -2.96
C VAL A 31 11.55 -7.51 -2.83
N GLY A 32 11.63 -8.29 -3.91
CA GLY A 32 12.43 -9.52 -3.95
C GLY A 32 13.90 -9.26 -3.60
N VAL A 33 14.51 -8.23 -4.19
CA VAL A 33 15.89 -7.81 -3.87
C VAL A 33 16.04 -7.38 -2.42
N LEU A 34 15.10 -6.58 -1.89
CA LEU A 34 15.12 -6.17 -0.48
C LEU A 34 14.97 -7.37 0.47
N THR A 35 14.17 -8.37 0.08
CA THR A 35 13.97 -9.60 0.84
C THR A 35 15.24 -10.46 0.82
N ASP A 36 15.87 -10.64 -0.34
CA ASP A 36 17.17 -11.33 -0.47
C ASP A 36 18.30 -10.62 0.31
N MET A 37 18.23 -9.30 0.42
CA MET A 37 19.13 -8.50 1.24
C MET A 37 18.85 -8.60 2.75
N GLY A 38 17.82 -9.35 3.16
CA GLY A 38 17.44 -9.51 4.57
C GLY A 38 16.84 -8.23 5.18
N VAL A 39 16.33 -7.28 4.36
CA VAL A 39 15.70 -6.07 4.90
C VAL A 39 14.41 -6.40 5.64
N VAL A 40 13.68 -7.42 5.17
CA VAL A 40 12.50 -7.97 5.87
C VAL A 40 12.92 -8.59 7.20
N ASP A 41 14.01 -9.35 7.22
CA ASP A 41 14.55 -9.96 8.43
C ASP A 41 15.06 -8.90 9.40
N LEU A 42 15.70 -7.82 8.92
CA LEU A 42 16.11 -6.68 9.75
C LEU A 42 14.91 -5.94 10.36
N LEU A 43 13.80 -5.80 9.63
CA LEU A 43 12.57 -5.23 10.16
C LEU A 43 11.91 -6.16 11.17
N GLY A 44 11.95 -7.48 10.93
CA GLY A 44 11.48 -8.51 11.86
C GLY A 44 12.32 -8.56 13.14
N GLU A 45 13.64 -8.65 13.02
CA GLU A 45 14.60 -8.66 14.14
C GLU A 45 14.60 -7.33 14.90
N GLY A 46 14.42 -6.20 14.22
CA GLY A 46 14.23 -4.90 14.84
C GLY A 46 12.93 -4.81 15.65
N ALA A 47 11.85 -5.42 15.17
CA ALA A 47 10.60 -5.52 15.93
C ALA A 47 10.70 -6.51 17.11
N VAL A 48 11.47 -7.58 16.96
CA VAL A 48 11.81 -8.52 18.04
C VAL A 48 12.68 -7.85 19.10
N HIS A 49 13.65 -7.02 18.72
CA HIS A 49 14.46 -6.21 19.65
C HIS A 49 13.66 -5.11 20.36
N LEU A 50 12.61 -4.57 19.73
CA LEU A 50 11.67 -3.64 20.37
C LEU A 50 10.62 -4.34 21.25
N GLY A 51 10.54 -5.68 21.21
CA GLY A 51 9.74 -6.49 22.14
C GLY A 51 8.22 -6.46 21.92
N SER A 52 7.72 -6.06 20.74
CA SER A 52 6.27 -6.04 20.50
C SER A 52 5.89 -6.28 19.03
N PRO A 53 5.09 -7.33 18.72
CA PRO A 53 4.47 -7.54 17.41
C PRO A 53 3.74 -6.30 16.87
N LEU A 54 3.26 -5.44 17.78
CA LEU A 54 2.54 -4.21 17.47
C LEU A 54 3.40 -3.20 16.69
N VAL A 55 4.70 -3.16 16.96
CA VAL A 55 5.65 -2.28 16.27
C VAL A 55 5.81 -2.74 14.82
N ALA A 56 5.97 -4.04 14.58
CA ALA A 56 6.04 -4.60 13.23
C ALA A 56 4.75 -4.28 12.44
N ALA A 57 3.58 -4.44 13.07
CA ALA A 57 2.32 -4.11 12.44
C ALA A 57 2.18 -2.62 12.07
N ILE A 58 2.61 -1.71 12.95
CA ILE A 58 2.64 -0.27 12.66
C ILE A 58 3.59 0.02 11.49
N LEU A 59 4.77 -0.61 11.47
CA LEU A 59 5.75 -0.42 10.38
C LEU A 59 5.21 -0.93 9.04
N LEU A 60 4.54 -2.08 9.01
CA LEU A 60 3.89 -2.60 7.81
C LEU A 60 2.78 -1.66 7.32
N CYS A 61 1.95 -1.15 8.23
CA CYS A 61 0.91 -0.17 7.89
C CYS A 61 1.51 1.16 7.38
N ALA A 62 2.59 1.63 7.98
CA ALA A 62 3.29 2.83 7.56
C ALA A 62 3.95 2.65 6.19
N ALA A 63 4.56 1.50 5.93
CA ALA A 63 5.10 1.14 4.62
C ALA A 63 3.99 1.09 3.56
N ALA A 64 2.84 0.49 3.89
CA ALA A 64 1.66 0.46 3.01
C ALA A 64 1.23 1.87 2.62
N ALA A 65 1.06 2.76 3.60
CA ALA A 65 0.62 4.13 3.35
C ALA A 65 1.70 4.98 2.64
N LEU A 66 2.96 4.86 3.01
CA LEU A 66 4.01 5.66 2.39
C LEU A 66 4.20 5.30 0.92
N ILE A 67 4.25 4.01 0.62
CA ILE A 67 4.55 3.55 -0.75
C ILE A 67 3.30 3.67 -1.64
N SER A 68 2.09 3.44 -1.13
CA SER A 68 0.85 3.64 -1.91
C SER A 68 0.62 5.09 -2.31
N ALA A 69 1.23 6.07 -1.63
CA ALA A 69 1.16 7.47 -2.04
C ALA A 69 1.77 7.72 -3.43
N PHE A 70 2.62 6.81 -3.92
CA PHE A 70 3.35 6.90 -5.18
C PHE A 70 3.14 5.68 -6.09
N ALA A 71 2.56 4.61 -5.58
CA ALA A 71 2.42 3.32 -6.27
C ALA A 71 0.96 2.83 -6.29
N SER A 72 0.73 1.70 -6.94
CA SER A 72 -0.60 1.07 -6.95
C SER A 72 -0.89 0.39 -5.61
N THR A 73 -2.04 0.68 -4.99
CA THR A 73 -2.59 -0.04 -3.83
C THR A 73 -2.55 -1.56 -4.04
N THR A 74 -2.91 -2.05 -5.23
CA THR A 74 -2.93 -3.50 -5.52
C THR A 74 -1.53 -4.11 -5.48
N GLY A 75 -0.53 -3.43 -6.06
CA GLY A 75 0.86 -3.88 -6.02
C GLY A 75 1.41 -3.88 -4.59
N MET A 76 1.02 -2.89 -3.79
CA MET A 76 1.39 -2.80 -2.39
C MET A 76 0.85 -3.94 -1.55
N LEU A 77 -0.42 -4.31 -1.72
CA LEU A 77 -1.01 -5.43 -0.99
C LEU A 77 -0.38 -6.76 -1.41
N ALA A 78 -0.09 -6.96 -2.69
CA ALA A 78 0.59 -8.16 -3.17
C ALA A 78 1.98 -8.34 -2.52
N ALA A 79 2.69 -7.25 -2.24
CA ALA A 79 4.00 -7.28 -1.58
C ALA A 79 3.92 -7.40 -0.06
N LEU A 80 3.04 -6.64 0.60
CA LEU A 80 3.01 -6.52 2.06
C LEU A 80 2.23 -7.63 2.77
N VAL A 81 1.23 -8.23 2.11
CA VAL A 81 0.43 -9.31 2.72
C VAL A 81 1.29 -10.54 3.05
N PRO A 82 2.15 -11.06 2.15
CA PRO A 82 3.06 -12.15 2.49
C PRO A 82 3.99 -11.82 3.66
N LEU A 83 4.48 -10.58 3.75
CA LEU A 83 5.34 -10.11 4.84
C LEU A 83 4.61 -10.05 6.19
N ALA A 84 3.28 -9.89 6.18
CA ALA A 84 2.47 -9.93 7.39
C ALA A 84 2.21 -11.36 7.89
N LEU A 85 2.32 -12.39 7.04
CA LEU A 85 1.99 -13.78 7.41
C LEU A 85 2.86 -14.34 8.56
N PRO A 86 4.20 -14.17 8.57
CA PRO A 86 5.01 -14.63 9.70
C PRO A 86 4.60 -13.96 11.02
N LEU A 87 4.31 -12.65 10.99
CA LEU A 87 3.87 -11.90 12.17
C LEU A 87 2.51 -12.40 12.71
N ILE A 88 1.63 -12.83 11.82
CA ILE A 88 0.34 -13.43 12.18
C ILE A 88 0.55 -14.85 12.75
N ALA A 89 1.49 -15.62 12.17
CA ALA A 89 1.77 -17.00 12.54
C ALA A 89 2.47 -17.13 13.90
N ASP A 90 3.36 -16.20 14.25
CA ASP A 90 4.03 -16.13 15.56
C ASP A 90 3.06 -15.85 16.72
N GLY A 91 1.83 -15.43 16.40
CA GLY A 91 0.79 -15.14 17.38
C GLY A 91 0.91 -13.73 17.98
N GLY A 92 -0.19 -13.24 18.54
CA GLY A 92 -0.26 -11.93 19.19
C GLY A 92 -0.86 -10.81 18.35
N ILE A 93 -1.11 -11.00 17.05
CA ILE A 93 -1.92 -10.07 16.23
C ILE A 93 -2.94 -10.86 15.41
N PRO A 94 -4.24 -10.54 15.47
CA PRO A 94 -5.24 -11.19 14.63
C PRO A 94 -5.02 -10.83 13.16
N GLY A 95 -4.87 -11.85 12.33
CA GLY A 95 -4.54 -11.68 10.92
C GLY A 95 -5.55 -10.83 10.15
N TRP A 96 -6.85 -11.01 10.39
CA TRP A 96 -7.87 -10.19 9.74
C TRP A 96 -7.69 -8.69 10.04
N ALA A 97 -7.34 -8.34 11.28
CA ALA A 97 -7.18 -6.95 11.70
C ALA A 97 -5.95 -6.31 11.05
N LEU A 98 -4.83 -7.05 11.00
CA LEU A 98 -3.61 -6.57 10.36
C LEU A 98 -3.78 -6.40 8.84
N ILE A 99 -4.37 -7.39 8.16
CA ILE A 99 -4.57 -7.32 6.70
C ILE A 99 -5.55 -6.19 6.34
N CYS A 100 -6.64 -6.02 7.10
CA CYS A 100 -7.53 -4.88 6.93
C CYS A 100 -6.82 -3.54 7.18
N ALA A 101 -5.99 -3.46 8.22
CA ALA A 101 -5.24 -2.24 8.55
C ALA A 101 -4.29 -1.83 7.41
N ILE A 102 -3.52 -2.78 6.87
CA ILE A 102 -2.63 -2.58 5.71
C ILE A 102 -3.45 -2.10 4.50
N GLY A 103 -4.58 -2.75 4.21
CA GLY A 103 -5.48 -2.39 3.11
C GLY A 103 -6.00 -0.96 3.18
N VAL A 104 -6.48 -0.55 4.35
CA VAL A 104 -7.02 0.80 4.55
C VAL A 104 -5.88 1.82 4.54
N CYS A 105 -4.73 1.55 5.16
CA CYS A 105 -3.55 2.42 5.12
C CYS A 105 -3.07 2.69 3.68
N ALA A 106 -3.04 1.68 2.82
CA ALA A 106 -2.72 1.87 1.41
C ALA A 106 -3.78 2.74 0.71
N SER A 107 -5.06 2.50 0.97
CA SER A 107 -6.16 3.16 0.24
C SER A 107 -6.39 4.63 0.61
N ILE A 108 -6.28 5.00 1.89
CA ILE A 108 -6.60 6.37 2.36
C ILE A 108 -5.63 7.43 1.80
N VAL A 109 -4.45 6.99 1.39
CA VAL A 109 -3.36 7.85 0.89
C VAL A 109 -3.43 8.04 -0.63
N ASP A 110 -4.20 7.20 -1.35
CA ASP A 110 -4.26 7.17 -2.83
C ASP A 110 -4.81 8.46 -3.45
N VAL A 111 -5.40 9.35 -2.66
CA VAL A 111 -5.83 10.69 -3.11
C VAL A 111 -4.65 11.67 -3.20
N SER A 112 -3.43 11.23 -2.86
CA SER A 112 -2.18 11.95 -3.08
C SER A 112 -2.09 12.46 -4.53
N PRO A 113 -1.61 13.70 -4.77
CA PRO A 113 -1.50 14.23 -6.12
C PRO A 113 -0.43 13.52 -6.97
N PHE A 114 0.33 12.59 -6.37
CA PHE A 114 1.33 11.77 -7.03
C PHE A 114 0.77 10.40 -7.49
N SER A 115 -0.39 10.00 -6.98
CA SER A 115 -1.10 8.81 -7.44
C SER A 115 -1.96 9.15 -8.67
N THR A 116 -2.26 8.14 -9.49
CA THR A 116 -3.16 8.27 -10.64
C THR A 116 -4.49 8.94 -10.25
N VAL A 117 -5.08 8.54 -9.12
CA VAL A 117 -6.38 9.07 -8.68
C VAL A 117 -6.27 10.56 -8.32
N GLY A 118 -5.31 10.94 -7.47
CA GLY A 118 -5.16 12.33 -7.06
C GLY A 118 -4.63 13.24 -8.17
N ALA A 119 -3.76 12.75 -9.06
CA ALA A 119 -3.31 13.50 -10.24
C ALA A 119 -4.49 13.83 -11.17
N THR A 120 -5.39 12.87 -11.38
CA THR A 120 -6.61 13.10 -12.17
C THR A 120 -7.52 14.11 -11.47
N TYR A 121 -7.63 14.06 -10.14
CA TYR A 121 -8.42 15.01 -9.36
C TYR A 121 -7.89 16.46 -9.45
N VAL A 122 -6.57 16.64 -9.41
CA VAL A 122 -5.96 17.96 -9.64
C VAL A 122 -6.21 18.42 -11.08
N ALA A 123 -6.03 17.53 -12.07
CA ALA A 123 -6.22 17.86 -13.48
C ALA A 123 -7.68 18.27 -13.81
N THR A 124 -8.67 17.63 -13.19
CA THR A 124 -10.10 17.91 -13.40
C THR A 124 -10.63 19.08 -12.57
N THR A 125 -9.78 19.77 -11.80
CA THR A 125 -10.19 20.98 -11.06
C THR A 125 -10.66 22.06 -12.06
N VAL A 126 -11.92 22.51 -11.88
CA VAL A 126 -12.63 23.42 -12.81
C VAL A 126 -11.96 24.79 -12.90
N ASP A 127 -11.54 25.32 -11.75
CA ASP A 127 -10.77 26.56 -11.68
C ASP A 127 -9.27 26.25 -11.76
N GLU A 128 -8.63 26.64 -12.87
CA GLU A 128 -7.20 26.37 -13.08
C GLU A 128 -6.32 27.11 -12.06
N GLU A 129 -6.73 28.30 -11.61
CA GLU A 129 -6.01 29.07 -10.58
C GLU A 129 -6.04 28.37 -9.22
N ALA A 130 -7.03 27.50 -8.98
CA ALA A 130 -7.15 26.71 -7.76
C ALA A 130 -6.31 25.42 -7.76
N ARG A 131 -5.77 24.97 -8.91
CA ARG A 131 -4.97 23.72 -9.00
C ARG A 131 -3.78 23.70 -8.03
N PRO A 132 -2.96 24.76 -7.89
CA PRO A 132 -1.85 24.76 -6.92
C PRO A 132 -2.32 24.59 -5.47
N ARG A 133 -3.48 25.18 -5.12
CA ARG A 133 -4.10 25.01 -3.81
C ARG A 133 -4.58 23.58 -3.62
N MET A 134 -5.21 22.99 -4.63
CA MET A 134 -5.68 21.60 -4.59
C MET A 134 -4.52 20.61 -4.40
N THR A 135 -3.45 20.74 -5.18
CA THR A 135 -2.23 19.95 -5.02
C THR A 135 -1.70 20.04 -3.59
N LYS A 136 -1.59 21.25 -3.02
CA LYS A 136 -1.11 21.45 -1.64
C LYS A 136 -2.00 20.77 -0.60
N LEU A 137 -3.32 20.80 -0.77
CA LEU A 137 -4.26 20.13 0.13
C LEU A 137 -4.10 18.61 0.07
N LEU A 138 -4.07 18.04 -1.14
CA LEU A 138 -3.92 16.59 -1.33
C LEU A 138 -2.55 16.08 -0.86
N THR A 139 -1.47 16.85 -1.06
CA THR A 139 -0.15 16.51 -0.50
C THR A 139 -0.18 16.51 1.02
N ARG A 140 -0.79 17.54 1.65
CA ARG A 140 -0.91 17.58 3.12
C ARG A 140 -1.75 16.43 3.65
N TRP A 141 -2.86 16.11 2.98
CA TRP A 141 -3.71 14.98 3.31
C TRP A 141 -2.91 13.67 3.23
N GLY A 142 -2.33 13.36 2.08
CA GLY A 142 -1.55 12.14 1.86
C GLY A 142 -0.45 11.97 2.89
N LEU A 143 0.41 12.99 3.07
CA LEU A 143 1.49 12.93 4.06
C LEU A 143 0.99 12.79 5.50
N SER A 144 -0.15 13.41 5.85
CA SER A 144 -0.73 13.23 7.18
C SER A 144 -1.27 11.81 7.41
N MET A 145 -1.86 11.20 6.39
CA MET A 145 -2.42 9.84 6.47
C MET A 145 -1.35 8.75 6.55
N VAL A 146 -0.14 9.01 6.05
CA VAL A 146 1.02 8.11 6.25
C VAL A 146 1.32 7.88 7.74
N VAL A 147 1.09 8.88 8.57
CA VAL A 147 1.33 8.79 10.02
C VAL A 147 0.04 8.46 10.78
N LEU A 148 -1.05 9.17 10.47
CA LEU A 148 -2.32 9.01 11.18
C LEU A 148 -2.98 7.65 10.91
N GLY A 149 -2.89 7.13 9.68
CA GLY A 149 -3.48 5.85 9.30
C GLY A 149 -2.99 4.69 10.16
N PRO A 150 -1.66 4.43 10.21
CA PRO A 150 -1.11 3.34 11.02
C PRO A 150 -1.48 3.45 12.49
N ILE A 151 -1.44 4.66 13.07
CA ILE A 151 -1.78 4.89 14.48
C ILE A 151 -3.26 4.57 14.72
N VAL A 152 -4.17 5.17 13.93
CA VAL A 152 -5.62 5.03 14.11
C VAL A 152 -6.05 3.57 13.89
N LEU A 153 -5.55 2.91 12.85
CA LEU A 153 -5.95 1.53 12.57
C LEU A 153 -5.35 0.54 13.56
N THR A 154 -4.18 0.83 14.11
CA THR A 154 -3.66 0.05 15.24
C THR A 154 -4.56 0.17 16.46
N LEU A 155 -5.03 1.38 16.78
CA LEU A 155 -5.92 1.61 17.92
C LEU A 155 -7.33 1.05 17.73
N VAL A 156 -7.85 1.04 16.51
CA VAL A 156 -9.26 0.71 16.22
C VAL A 156 -9.45 -0.73 15.73
N LEU A 157 -8.47 -1.31 15.04
CA LEU A 157 -8.56 -2.68 14.52
C LEU A 157 -7.65 -3.64 15.27
N ILE A 158 -6.36 -3.31 15.39
CA ILE A 158 -5.35 -4.25 15.89
C ILE A 158 -5.49 -4.46 17.40
N LEU A 159 -5.48 -3.39 18.20
CA LEU A 159 -5.60 -3.49 19.66
C LEU A 159 -6.94 -4.11 20.11
N PRO A 160 -8.11 -3.70 19.58
CA PRO A 160 -9.36 -4.36 19.92
C PRO A 160 -9.38 -5.80 19.44
N GLY A 161 -8.87 -6.07 18.23
CA GLY A 161 -8.73 -7.42 17.73
C GLY A 161 -7.94 -8.29 18.71
N MET A 162 -6.79 -7.83 19.20
CA MET A 162 -5.97 -8.55 20.17
C MET A 162 -6.69 -8.79 21.50
N ALA A 163 -7.57 -7.86 21.93
CA ALA A 163 -8.31 -8.00 23.18
C ALA A 163 -9.51 -8.96 23.08
N PHE A 164 -10.06 -9.17 21.88
CA PHE A 164 -11.28 -9.95 21.65
C PHE A 164 -11.06 -11.26 20.86
N SER A 165 -9.82 -11.59 20.49
CA SER A 165 -9.47 -12.81 19.72
C SER A 165 -8.81 -13.89 20.58
#